data_AF-A0A011NFN6-F1
#
_entry.id   AF-A0A011NFN6-F1
#
_cell.length_a   1.000
_cell.length_b   1.000
_cell.length_c   1.000
_cell.angle_alpha   90.00
_cell.angle_beta   90.00
_cell.angle_gamma   90.00
#
_symmetry.space_group_name_H-M   'P 1'
#
loop_
_entity.id
_entity.type
_entity.pdbx_description
1 polymer ?
#
loop_
_entity_poly.entity_id
_entity_poly.type
_entity_poly.pdbx_seq_one_letter_code
_entity_poly.pdbx_strand_id
1 'polypeptide(L)' 'MAIAGAGIGAILGILGGLPGLILGPIIGAVCGEYIARRDQRSATRAGIAAGIGFLVAVVAKLAIAVTMLAVFLFVWFV' A
#
# COMPACT_ATOMS: atom_id res chain seq x y z
N MET A 1 -12.72 0.00 -10.03
CA MET A 1 -11.40 0.14 -10.70
C MET A 1 -10.31 0.60 -9.74
N ALA A 2 -10.65 0.98 -8.51
CA ALA A 2 -9.73 1.39 -7.45
C ALA A 2 -8.55 0.45 -7.23
N ILE A 3 -8.76 -0.88 -7.20
CA ILE A 3 -7.69 -1.86 -6.94
C ILE A 3 -6.65 -1.86 -8.07
N ALA A 4 -7.10 -1.83 -9.33
CA ALA A 4 -6.21 -1.75 -10.48
C ALA A 4 -5.47 -0.40 -10.54
N GLY A 5 -6.18 0.71 -10.25
CA GLY A 5 -5.57 2.03 -10.14
C GLY A 5 -4.54 2.12 -9.01
N ALA A 6 -4.81 1.52 -7.85
CA ALA A 6 -3.88 1.43 -6.73
C ALA A 6 -2.64 0.59 -7.09
N GLY A 7 -2.83 -0.53 -7.80
CA GLY A 7 -1.74 -1.38 -8.26
C GLY A 7 -0.80 -0.66 -9.23
N ILE A 8 -1.35 0.02 -10.23
CA ILE A 8 -0.57 0.82 -11.18
C ILE A 8 0.11 2.00 -10.45
N GLY A 9 -0.62 2.67 -9.57
CA GLY A 9 -0.09 3.76 -8.74
C GLY A 9 1.04 3.31 -7.81
N ALA A 10 0.98 2.08 -7.27
CA ALA A 10 2.05 1.49 -6.48
C ALA A 10 3.31 1.25 -7.32
N ILE A 11 3.16 0.69 -8.52
CA ILE A 11 4.27 0.43 -9.44
C ILE A 11 4.95 1.73 -9.86
N LEU A 12 4.16 2.73 -10.26
CA LEU A 12 4.69 4.06 -10.59
C LEU A 12 5.27 4.76 -9.37
N GLY A 13 4.69 4.54 -8.19
CA GLY A 13 5.14 5.08 -6.92
C GLY A 13 6.54 4.63 -6.51
N ILE A 14 6.96 3.43 -6.92
CA ILE A 14 8.33 2.92 -6.67
C ILE A 14 9.39 3.88 -7.27
N LEU A 15 9.09 4.51 -8.41
CA LEU A 15 9.99 5.47 -9.06
C LEU A 15 10.18 6.76 -8.24
N GLY A 16 9.24 7.08 -7.35
CA GLY A 16 9.30 8.24 -6.45
C GLY A 16 9.92 7.94 -5.08
N GLY A 17 10.54 6.77 -4.89
CA GLY A 17 11.17 6.38 -3.63
C GLY A 17 10.16 6.16 -2.49
N LEU A 18 10.59 6.39 -1.24
CA LEU A 18 9.77 6.15 -0.04
C LEU A 18 8.43 6.91 -0.03
N PRO A 19 8.39 8.24 -0.30
CA PRO A 19 7.12 8.97 -0.33
C PRO A 19 6.27 8.58 -1.54
N GLY A 20 6.91 8.31 -2.70
CA GLY A 20 6.22 7.83 -3.89
C GLY A 20 5.54 6.47 -3.69
N LEU A 21 6.16 5.57 -2.92
CA LEU A 21 5.60 4.24 -2.63
C LEU A 21 4.33 4.29 -1.79
N ILE A 22 4.21 5.28 -0.89
CA ILE A 22 3.03 5.44 -0.02
C ILE A 22 1.95 6.27 -0.74
N LEU A 23 2.34 7.35 -1.42
CA LEU A 23 1.41 8.24 -2.11
C LEU A 23 0.89 7.63 -3.42
N GLY A 24 1.72 6.86 -4.12
CA GLY A 24 1.40 6.22 -5.40
C GLY A 24 0.12 5.36 -5.37
N PRO A 25 -0.03 4.39 -4.44
CA PRO A 25 -1.24 3.59 -4.30
C PRO A 25 -2.49 4.45 -3.99
N ILE A 26 -2.35 5.48 -3.16
CA ILE A 26 -3.46 6.35 -2.76
C ILE A 26 -3.93 7.17 -3.96
N ILE A 27 -3.01 7.86 -4.63
CA ILE A 27 -3.31 8.69 -5.82
C ILE A 27 -3.82 7.81 -6.96
N GLY A 28 -3.22 6.64 -7.17
CA GLY A 28 -3.65 5.67 -8.17
C GLY A 28 -5.05 5.12 -7.92
N ALA A 29 -5.40 4.83 -6.66
CA ALA A 29 -6.74 4.39 -6.28
C ALA A 29 -7.79 5.48 -6.51
N VAL A 30 -7.48 6.73 -6.11
CA VAL A 30 -8.38 7.89 -6.32
C VAL A 30 -8.59 8.13 -7.81
N CYS A 31 -7.52 8.22 -8.61
CA CYS A 31 -7.62 8.43 -10.05
C CYS A 31 -8.35 7.28 -10.75
N GLY A 32 -8.03 6.02 -10.41
CA GLY A 32 -8.66 4.85 -11.00
C GLY A 32 -10.16 4.75 -10.71
N GLU A 33 -10.59 5.12 -9.50
CA GLU A 33 -12.01 5.11 -9.15
C GLU A 33 -12.75 6.36 -9.68
N TYR A 34 -12.08 7.51 -9.73
CA TYR A 34 -12.63 8.73 -10.34
C TYR A 34 -12.88 8.55 -11.84
N ILE A 35 -11.99 7.88 -12.57
CA ILE A 35 -12.20 7.58 -14.00
C ILE A 35 -13.39 6.62 -14.19
N ALA A 36 -13.57 5.66 -13.29
CA ALA A 36 -14.60 4.63 -13.42
C ALA A 36 -16.01 5.07 -13.01
N ARG A 37 -16.12 5.90 -11.96
CA ARG A 37 -17.43 6.33 -11.43
C ARG A 37 -17.71 7.82 -11.55
N ARG A 38 -16.72 8.65 -11.90
CA ARG A 38 -16.76 10.14 -11.88
C ARG A 38 -17.33 10.76 -10.59
N ASP A 39 -17.40 9.98 -9.53
CA ASP A 39 -17.85 10.42 -8.22
C ASP A 39 -16.63 10.70 -7.35
N GLN A 40 -16.46 11.98 -7.03
CA GLN A 40 -15.33 12.49 -6.26
C GLN A 40 -15.34 11.98 -4.82
N ARG A 41 -16.51 11.84 -4.20
CA ARG A 41 -16.69 11.34 -2.83
C ARG A 41 -16.32 9.87 -2.72
N SER A 42 -16.77 9.08 -3.68
CA SER A 42 -16.45 7.65 -3.77
C SER A 42 -14.96 7.43 -4.05
N ALA A 43 -14.36 8.25 -4.93
CA ALA A 43 -12.94 8.17 -5.25
C ALA A 43 -12.05 8.45 -4.04
N THR A 44 -12.33 9.51 -3.27
CA THR A 44 -11.58 9.83 -2.05
C THR A 44 -11.71 8.72 -1.01
N ARG A 45 -12.93 8.19 -0.79
CA ARG A 45 -13.16 7.09 0.16
C ARG A 45 -12.40 5.82 -0.24
N ALA A 46 -12.39 5.48 -1.51
CA ALA A 46 -11.62 4.34 -2.04
C ALA A 46 -10.11 4.56 -1.89
N GLY A 47 -9.62 5.78 -2.14
CA GLY A 47 -8.22 6.16 -1.92
C GLY A 47 -7.77 6.00 -0.47
N ILE A 48 -8.57 6.50 0.48
CA ILE A 48 -8.30 6.37 1.92
C ILE A 48 -8.31 4.90 2.33
N ALA A 49 -9.30 4.12 1.88
CA ALA A 49 -9.36 2.68 2.17
C ALA A 49 -8.12 1.93 1.64
N ALA A 50 -7.67 2.25 0.42
CA ALA A 50 -6.45 1.69 -0.16
C ALA A 50 -5.20 2.10 0.63
N GLY A 51 -5.10 3.37 1.03
CA GLY A 51 -3.99 3.87 1.84
C GLY A 51 -3.88 3.20 3.20
N ILE A 52 -5.00 3.06 3.91
CA ILE A 52 -5.05 2.36 5.21
C ILE A 52 -4.70 0.89 5.03
N GLY A 53 -5.26 0.21 4.02
CA GLY A 53 -4.92 -1.18 3.72
C GLY A 53 -3.45 -1.39 3.41
N PHE A 54 -2.84 -0.48 2.65
CA PHE A 54 -1.41 -0.50 2.36
C PHE A 54 -0.57 -0.30 3.63
N LEU A 55 -0.92 0.68 4.48
CA LEU A 55 -0.23 0.93 5.74
C LEU A 55 -0.27 -0.29 6.66
N VAL A 56 -1.45 -0.91 6.80
CA VAL A 56 -1.63 -2.15 7.57
C VAL A 56 -0.77 -3.28 6.98
N ALA A 57 -0.72 -3.43 5.66
CA ALA A 57 0.10 -4.44 5.01
C ALA A 57 1.60 -4.23 5.25
N VAL A 58 2.07 -2.98 5.26
CA VAL A 58 3.47 -2.64 5.58
C VAL A 58 3.78 -3.01 7.03
N VAL A 59 2.93 -2.62 7.98
CA VAL A 59 3.10 -2.96 9.40
C VAL A 59 3.11 -4.46 9.61
N ALA A 60 2.18 -5.19 8.99
CA ALA A 60 2.13 -6.65 9.06
C ALA A 60 3.39 -7.30 8.49
N LYS A 61 3.88 -6.85 7.33
CA LYS A 61 5.16 -7.32 6.76
C LYS A 61 6.33 -7.09 7.70
N LEU A 62 6.37 -5.92 8.36
CA LEU A 62 7.43 -5.58 9.30
C LEU A 62 7.40 -6.51 10.53
N ALA A 63 6.21 -6.76 11.08
CA ALA A 63 6.02 -7.70 12.17
C ALA A 63 6.47 -9.12 11.79
N ILE A 64 6.10 -9.59 10.59
CA ILE A 64 6.54 -10.90 10.08
C ILE A 64 8.06 -10.95 9.95
N ALA A 65 8.67 -9.91 9.37
CA ALA A 65 10.13 -9.83 9.22
C ALA A 65 10.85 -9.87 10.58
N VAL A 66 10.34 -9.16 11.58
CA VAL A 66 10.88 -9.20 12.95
C VAL A 66 10.72 -10.58 13.56
N THR A 67 9.58 -11.24 13.39
CA THR A 67 9.37 -12.62 13.86
C THR A 67 10.34 -13.60 13.20
N MET A 68 10.56 -13.49 11.89
CA MET A 68 11.55 -14.31 11.18
C MET A 68 12.96 -14.11 11.75
N LEU A 69 13.33 -12.84 12.01
CA LEU A 69 14.62 -12.51 12.63
C LEU A 69 14.73 -13.12 14.04
N ALA A 70 13.69 -12.96 14.85
CA ALA A 70 13.65 -13.45 16.22
C ALA A 70 13.81 -14.98 16.28
N VAL A 71 13.10 -15.72 15.43
CA VAL A 71 13.23 -17.17 15.33
C VAL A 71 14.63 -17.57 14.86
N PHE A 72 15.18 -16.87 13.86
CA PHE A 72 16.53 -17.14 13.37
C PHE A 72 17.59 -16.91 14.45
N LEU A 73 17.54 -15.79 15.17
CA LEU A 73 18.43 -15.48 16.29
C LEU A 73 18.30 -16.48 17.44
N PHE A 74 17.06 -16.89 17.76
CA PHE A 74 16.79 -17.87 18.81
C PHE A 74 17.41 -19.24 18.49
N VAL A 75 17.26 -19.72 17.25
CA VAL A 75 17.85 -20.98 16.80
C VAL A 75 19.37 -20.89 16.65
N TRP A 76 19.92 -19.73 16.28
CA TRP A 76 21.37 -19.58 16.12
C TRP A 76 22.13 -19.53 17.45
N PHE A 77 21.50 -19.01 18.52
CA PHE A 77 22.11 -18.93 19.85
C PHE A 77 21.96 -20.19 20.71
N VAL A 78 21.02 -21.08 20.37
CA VAL A 78 20.77 -22.39 21.01
C VAL A 78 21.61 -23.46 20.34
#